data_AF-A0A3D3M2M6-F1
#
_entry.id   AF-A0A3D3M2M6-F1
#
_cell.length_a   1.000
_cell.length_b   1.000
_cell.length_c   1.000
_cell.angle_alpha   90.00
_cell.angle_beta   90.00
_cell.angle_gamma   90.00
#
_symmetry.space_group_name_H-M   'P 1'
#
loop_
_entity.id
_entity.type
_entity.pdbx_description
1 polymer ?
#
loop_
_entity_poly.entity_id
_entity_poly.type
_entity_poly.pdbx_seq_one_letter_code
_entity_poly.pdbx_strand_id
1 'polypeptide(L)'
;MALIQGTFRDEDKVLDYSGLRSYGYSEWFEHYVENRKQVLAVDFSQEGTLTESEKALLYPSIADFQRGEASEGKHLLAASKRFARTAGQPAYADTIKLFIEEENQHSAYLKEFMQFHGMQLKKNSVLDGVFRLVRKGKGIHPEVAVLVSAEIIAICYYAALRNASSSPSFEIYLREDSA
;
A
#
# COMPACT_ATOMS: atom_id res chain seq x y z
N MET A 1 0.53 13.85 25.88
CA MET A 1 -0.24 14.76 25.00
C MET A 1 0.64 15.92 24.57
N ALA A 2 1.01 15.96 23.30
CA ALA A 2 1.46 17.18 22.62
C ALA A 2 1.15 16.98 21.13
N LEU A 3 0.03 17.55 20.70
CA LEU A 3 -0.41 17.65 19.31
C LEU A 3 0.56 18.55 18.54
N ILE A 4 0.91 18.15 17.33
CA ILE A 4 1.54 19.01 16.35
C ILE A 4 0.48 20.04 15.93
N GLN A 5 0.55 21.24 16.51
CA GLN A 5 -0.12 22.43 15.99
C GLN A 5 0.77 23.03 14.90
N GLY A 6 0.50 22.66 13.65
CA GLY A 6 0.98 23.38 12.47
C GLY A 6 -0.24 23.81 11.67
N THR A 7 -0.61 25.08 11.76
CA THR A 7 -1.70 25.68 10.96
C THR A 7 -1.24 25.79 9.51
N PHE A 8 -1.75 24.92 8.63
CA PHE A 8 -1.80 25.20 7.20
C PHE A 8 -3.07 26.01 6.95
N ARG A 9 -2.94 27.32 6.70
CA ARG A 9 -4.06 28.17 6.30
C ARG A 9 -4.34 27.91 4.82
N ASP A 10 -5.40 27.16 4.56
CA ASP A 10 -6.20 27.33 3.35
C ASP A 10 -7.49 28.01 3.84
N GLU A 11 -7.61 29.32 3.57
CA GLU A 11 -8.78 30.09 3.99
C GLU A 11 -9.99 29.61 3.17
N ASP A 12 -11.00 29.08 3.88
CA ASP A 12 -12.39 28.83 3.45
C ASP A 12 -12.91 27.39 3.32
N LYS A 13 -12.21 26.37 3.84
CA LYS A 13 -12.85 25.07 4.16
C LYS A 13 -12.48 24.57 5.55
N VAL A 14 -13.37 24.77 6.52
CA VAL A 14 -13.34 23.97 7.76
C VAL A 14 -13.69 22.53 7.35
N LEU A 15 -12.67 21.69 7.21
CA LEU A 15 -12.86 20.27 6.97
C LEU A 15 -13.55 19.69 8.22
N ASP A 16 -14.83 19.34 8.06
CA ASP A 16 -15.60 18.66 9.10
C ASP A 16 -15.19 17.18 9.16
N TYR A 17 -14.40 16.85 10.18
CA TYR A 17 -13.94 15.49 10.43
C TYR A 17 -14.89 14.68 11.33
N SER A 18 -16.05 15.22 11.71
CA SER A 18 -17.00 14.54 12.61
C SER A 18 -17.61 13.26 12.02
N GLY A 19 -17.56 13.09 10.70
CA GLY A 19 -17.96 11.88 9.99
C GLY A 19 -16.84 10.83 9.81
N LEU A 20 -15.59 11.14 10.15
CA LEU A 20 -14.50 10.15 10.09
C LEU A 20 -14.63 9.19 11.26
N ARG A 21 -14.89 7.91 10.95
CA ARG A 21 -14.75 6.83 11.94
C ARG A 21 -13.32 6.84 12.48
N SER A 22 -13.19 7.10 13.78
CA SER A 22 -11.92 6.92 14.49
C SER A 22 -11.72 5.44 14.76
N TYR A 23 -11.01 4.75 13.89
CA TYR A 23 -10.61 3.36 14.12
C TYR A 23 -9.42 3.32 15.09
N GLY A 24 -9.58 2.59 16.19
CA GLY A 24 -8.47 2.23 17.07
C GLY A 24 -7.64 1.07 16.50
N TYR A 25 -6.52 0.77 17.15
CA TYR A 25 -5.61 -0.28 16.68
C TYR A 25 -6.23 -1.68 16.71
N SER A 26 -7.17 -1.91 17.63
CA SER A 26 -7.90 -3.18 17.73
C SER A 26 -8.88 -3.34 16.57
N GLU A 27 -9.60 -2.29 16.19
CA GLU A 27 -10.50 -2.31 15.04
C GLU A 27 -9.71 -2.53 13.73
N TRP A 28 -8.55 -1.89 13.58
CA TRP A 28 -7.65 -2.16 12.45
C TRP A 28 -7.11 -3.60 12.46
N PHE A 29 -6.78 -4.14 13.63
CA PHE A 29 -6.37 -5.53 13.74
C PHE A 29 -7.48 -6.48 13.27
N GLU A 30 -8.71 -6.26 13.72
CA GLU A 30 -9.87 -7.05 13.29
C GLU A 30 -10.12 -6.94 11.79
N HIS A 31 -10.01 -5.73 11.23
CA HIS A 31 -10.09 -5.48 9.79
C HIS A 31 -9.09 -6.33 9.01
N TYR A 32 -7.79 -6.24 9.34
CA TYR A 32 -6.77 -7.02 8.63
C TYR A 32 -6.90 -8.54 8.85
N VAL A 33 -7.39 -8.98 10.01
CA VAL A 33 -7.71 -10.40 10.23
C VAL A 33 -8.82 -10.87 9.32
N GLU A 34 -9.83 -10.03 9.07
CA GLU A 34 -10.92 -10.36 8.16
C GLU A 34 -10.47 -10.34 6.70
N ASN A 35 -9.73 -9.30 6.28
CA ASN A 35 -9.16 -9.21 4.93
C ASN A 35 -8.29 -10.41 4.59
N ARG A 36 -7.47 -10.88 5.55
CA ARG A 36 -6.63 -12.08 5.35
C ARG A 36 -7.41 -13.34 4.96
N LYS A 37 -8.70 -13.43 5.30
CA LYS A 37 -9.57 -14.55 4.89
C LYS A 37 -10.01 -14.44 3.44
N GLN A 38 -10.01 -13.23 2.89
CA GLN A 38 -10.44 -12.88 1.55
C GLN A 38 -9.25 -12.88 0.58
N VAL A 39 -8.38 -13.91 0.61
CA VAL A 39 -7.32 -14.01 -0.41
C VAL A 39 -8.00 -14.15 -1.78
N LEU A 40 -7.91 -13.10 -2.59
CA LEU A 40 -8.57 -13.02 -3.87
C LEU A 40 -7.65 -13.69 -4.91
N ALA A 41 -8.16 -14.69 -5.62
CA ALA A 41 -7.47 -15.20 -6.80
C ALA A 41 -7.74 -14.24 -7.96
N VAL A 42 -6.69 -13.83 -8.68
CA VAL A 42 -6.87 -12.96 -9.85
C VAL A 42 -7.53 -13.78 -10.97
N ASP A 43 -8.78 -13.45 -11.30
CA ASP A 43 -9.48 -14.08 -12.42
C ASP A 43 -9.08 -13.40 -13.74
N PHE A 44 -8.20 -14.04 -14.48
CA PHE A 44 -7.79 -13.60 -15.81
C PHE A 44 -8.71 -14.09 -16.95
N SER A 45 -9.85 -14.73 -16.66
CA SER A 45 -10.72 -15.30 -17.70
C SER A 45 -11.29 -14.26 -18.66
N GLN A 46 -11.44 -13.01 -18.20
CA GLN A 46 -11.89 -11.86 -19.00
C GLN A 46 -10.72 -10.92 -19.39
N GLU A 47 -9.49 -11.29 -19.10
CA GLU A 47 -8.32 -10.46 -19.35
C GLU A 47 -7.95 -10.49 -20.84
N GLY A 48 -7.90 -9.32 -21.47
CA GLY A 48 -7.44 -9.16 -22.85
C GLY A 48 -5.92 -9.37 -22.97
N THR A 49 -5.43 -9.55 -24.18
CA THR A 49 -3.97 -9.54 -24.42
C THR A 49 -3.48 -8.11 -24.61
N LEU A 50 -2.44 -7.71 -23.87
CA LEU A 50 -1.76 -6.43 -24.10
C LEU A 50 -0.87 -6.51 -25.34
N THR A 51 -0.86 -5.43 -26.13
CA THR A 51 0.11 -5.23 -27.21
C THR A 51 1.52 -5.00 -26.65
N GLU A 52 2.56 -5.24 -27.46
CA GLU A 52 3.95 -4.98 -27.04
C GLU A 52 4.19 -3.51 -26.67
N SER A 53 3.51 -2.57 -27.33
CA SER A 53 3.55 -1.15 -26.98
C SER A 53 2.95 -0.85 -25.61
N GLU A 54 1.81 -1.47 -25.28
CA GLU A 54 1.19 -1.31 -23.96
C GLU A 54 2.05 -1.95 -22.87
N LYS A 55 2.59 -3.15 -23.12
CA LYS A 55 3.54 -3.79 -22.20
C LYS A 55 4.75 -2.88 -21.94
N ALA A 56 5.33 -2.28 -22.98
CA ALA A 56 6.49 -1.39 -22.83
C ALA A 56 6.18 -0.13 -22.01
N LEU A 57 4.96 0.41 -22.12
CA LEU A 57 4.51 1.58 -21.34
C LEU A 57 4.21 1.23 -19.87
N LEU A 58 3.59 0.08 -19.64
CA LEU A 58 3.16 -0.36 -18.32
C LEU A 58 4.32 -0.91 -17.48
N TYR A 59 5.19 -1.69 -18.11
CA TYR A 59 6.24 -2.45 -17.47
C TYR A 59 7.08 -1.66 -16.46
N PRO A 60 7.61 -0.45 -16.76
CA PRO A 60 8.51 0.23 -15.84
C PRO A 60 7.84 0.54 -14.50
N SER A 61 6.58 0.97 -14.54
CA SER A 61 5.83 1.37 -13.35
C SER A 61 5.30 0.16 -12.59
N ILE A 62 4.66 -0.81 -13.26
CA ILE A 62 4.12 -2.02 -12.61
C ILE A 62 5.24 -2.79 -11.90
N ALA A 63 6.40 -2.94 -12.55
CA ALA A 63 7.52 -3.65 -11.96
C ALA A 63 8.13 -2.92 -10.75
N ASP A 64 8.04 -1.58 -10.68
CA ASP A 64 8.50 -0.83 -9.51
C ASP A 64 7.49 -0.93 -8.34
N PHE A 65 6.19 -0.88 -8.61
CA PHE A 65 5.13 -1.11 -7.62
C PHE A 65 5.17 -2.53 -7.06
N GLN A 66 5.22 -3.55 -7.93
CA GLN A 66 5.33 -4.96 -7.55
C GLN A 66 6.49 -5.16 -6.57
N ARG A 67 7.64 -4.55 -6.86
CA ARG A 67 8.81 -4.65 -6.01
C ARG A 67 8.68 -3.82 -4.73
N GLY A 68 8.06 -2.64 -4.78
CA GLY A 68 7.87 -1.76 -3.64
C GLY A 68 6.96 -2.35 -2.57
N GLU A 69 5.89 -3.03 -2.99
CA GLU A 69 4.92 -3.72 -2.12
C GLU A 69 5.52 -5.01 -1.52
N ALA A 70 6.47 -5.66 -2.22
CA ALA A 70 7.21 -6.80 -1.70
C ALA A 70 8.19 -6.37 -0.58
N SER A 71 7.75 -6.47 0.67
CA SER A 71 8.53 -6.03 1.83
C SER A 71 8.55 -7.06 2.96
N GLU A 72 9.74 -7.34 3.47
CA GLU A 72 9.90 -8.10 4.73
C GLU A 72 9.47 -7.27 5.97
N GLY A 73 9.27 -5.95 5.80
CA GLY A 73 8.78 -5.06 6.85
C GLY A 73 9.66 -4.94 8.11
N LYS A 74 10.89 -5.46 8.11
CA LYS A 74 11.75 -5.57 9.31
C LYS A 74 11.94 -4.26 10.07
N HIS A 75 12.22 -3.17 9.34
CA HIS A 75 12.44 -1.84 9.94
C HIS A 75 11.14 -1.25 10.51
N LEU A 76 10.05 -1.31 9.74
CA LEU A 76 8.72 -0.89 10.16
C LEU A 76 8.25 -1.65 11.39
N LEU A 77 8.37 -2.98 11.40
CA LEU A 77 8.00 -3.82 12.53
C LEU A 77 8.85 -3.55 13.78
N ALA A 78 10.14 -3.28 13.60
CA ALA A 78 11.01 -2.87 14.72
C ALA A 78 10.60 -1.49 15.28
N ALA A 79 10.22 -0.55 14.40
CA ALA A 79 9.72 0.76 14.80
C ALA A 79 8.35 0.68 15.50
N SER A 80 7.43 -0.15 14.99
CA SER A 80 6.11 -0.35 15.57
C SER A 80 6.20 -1.00 16.95
N LYS A 81 7.07 -2.02 17.13
CA LYS A 81 7.34 -2.60 18.45
C LYS A 81 7.89 -1.60 19.46
N ARG A 82 8.76 -0.68 19.03
CA ARG A 82 9.25 0.40 19.90
C ARG A 82 8.12 1.36 20.28
N PHE A 83 7.32 1.78 19.29
CA PHE A 83 6.18 2.66 19.51
C PHE A 83 5.14 2.02 20.45
N ALA A 84 4.73 0.78 20.19
CA ALA A 84 3.77 0.02 20.99
C ALA A 84 4.15 0.00 22.48
N ARG A 85 5.45 -0.23 22.78
CA ARG A 85 5.95 -0.20 24.17
C ARG A 85 5.90 1.19 24.79
N THR A 86 6.36 2.22 24.07
CA THR A 86 6.42 3.59 24.62
C THR A 86 5.03 4.22 24.78
N ALA A 87 4.10 3.91 23.87
CA ALA A 87 2.75 4.47 23.86
C ALA A 87 1.73 3.64 24.67
N GLY A 88 2.10 2.45 25.16
CA GLY A 88 1.19 1.53 25.84
C GLY A 88 0.13 0.94 24.91
N GLN A 89 0.49 0.69 23.65
CA GLN A 89 -0.43 0.25 22.57
C GLN A 89 0.00 -1.11 22.04
N PRO A 90 -0.27 -2.22 22.76
CA PRO A 90 0.24 -3.55 22.41
C PRO A 90 -0.28 -4.05 21.05
N ALA A 91 -1.53 -3.73 20.71
CA ALA A 91 -2.15 -4.15 19.44
C ALA A 91 -1.43 -3.58 18.21
N TYR A 92 -0.81 -2.39 18.30
CA TYR A 92 -0.23 -1.71 17.15
C TYR A 92 0.83 -2.52 16.40
N ALA A 93 1.70 -3.22 17.13
CA ALA A 93 2.74 -4.02 16.49
C ALA A 93 2.17 -5.22 15.72
N ASP A 94 1.09 -5.81 16.23
CA ASP A 94 0.40 -6.94 15.61
C ASP A 94 -0.44 -6.48 14.42
N THR A 95 -1.10 -5.33 14.51
CA THR A 95 -1.79 -4.68 13.37
C THR A 95 -0.81 -4.41 12.22
N ILE A 96 0.36 -3.83 12.52
CA ILE A 96 1.39 -3.55 11.51
C ILE A 96 1.93 -4.84 10.87
N LYS A 97 1.99 -5.94 11.61
CA LYS A 97 2.39 -7.22 11.05
C LYS A 97 1.37 -7.71 10.02
N LEU A 98 0.08 -7.61 10.32
CA LEU A 98 -0.99 -8.00 9.39
C LEU A 98 -1.01 -7.08 8.16
N PHE A 99 -0.81 -5.78 8.34
CA PHE A 99 -0.63 -4.84 7.22
C PHE A 99 0.52 -5.27 6.29
N ILE A 100 1.69 -5.63 6.83
CA ILE A 100 2.81 -6.14 6.01
C ILE A 100 2.43 -7.42 5.26
N GLU A 101 1.60 -8.29 5.86
CA GLU A 101 1.11 -9.50 5.20
C GLU A 101 0.19 -9.17 4.03
N GLU A 102 -0.68 -8.16 4.16
CA GLU A 102 -1.58 -7.65 3.11
C GLU A 102 -0.82 -7.00 1.95
N GLU A 103 0.14 -6.12 2.21
CA GLU A 103 1.00 -5.51 1.18
C GLU A 103 1.75 -6.55 0.33
N ASN A 104 2.17 -7.66 0.96
CA ASN A 104 2.80 -8.75 0.23
C ASN A 104 1.81 -9.52 -0.68
N GLN A 105 0.50 -9.47 -0.40
CA GLN A 105 -0.55 -10.00 -1.29
C GLN A 105 -0.73 -9.09 -2.50
N HIS A 106 -0.78 -7.77 -2.33
CA HIS A 106 -0.84 -6.80 -3.44
C HIS A 106 0.32 -7.03 -4.43
N SER A 107 1.53 -7.24 -3.89
CA SER A 107 2.71 -7.59 -4.70
C SER A 107 2.57 -8.92 -5.44
N ALA A 108 1.93 -9.91 -4.82
CA ALA A 108 1.69 -11.22 -5.43
C ALA A 108 0.72 -11.12 -6.61
N TYR A 109 -0.36 -10.35 -6.47
CA TYR A 109 -1.30 -10.07 -7.55
C TYR A 109 -0.61 -9.37 -8.74
N LEU A 110 0.26 -8.37 -8.47
CA LEU A 110 1.00 -7.69 -9.54
C LEU A 110 1.95 -8.65 -10.25
N LYS A 111 2.58 -9.55 -9.49
CA LYS A 111 3.42 -10.60 -10.05
C LYS A 111 2.63 -11.54 -10.96
N GLU A 112 1.44 -11.97 -10.55
CA GLU A 112 0.55 -12.80 -11.39
C GLU A 112 0.14 -12.07 -12.67
N PHE A 113 -0.25 -10.80 -12.57
CA PHE A 113 -0.56 -9.96 -13.73
C PHE A 113 0.61 -9.87 -14.71
N MET A 114 1.81 -9.57 -14.19
CA MET A 114 3.02 -9.48 -15.00
C MET A 114 3.34 -10.82 -15.68
N GLN A 115 3.18 -11.94 -14.97
CA GLN A 115 3.41 -13.27 -15.52
C GLN A 115 2.41 -13.63 -16.61
N PHE A 116 1.12 -13.31 -16.41
CA PHE A 116 0.06 -13.52 -17.40
C PHE A 116 0.38 -12.80 -18.72
N HIS A 117 0.85 -11.55 -18.65
CA HIS A 117 1.19 -10.74 -19.82
C HIS A 117 2.60 -10.96 -20.37
N GLY A 118 3.38 -11.90 -19.79
CA GLY A 118 4.75 -12.21 -20.23
C GLY A 118 5.78 -11.11 -19.91
N MET A 119 5.51 -10.26 -18.93
CA MET A 119 6.41 -9.21 -18.45
C MET A 119 7.49 -9.77 -17.51
N GLN A 120 8.69 -9.19 -17.56
CA GLN A 120 9.79 -9.62 -16.68
C GLN A 120 9.68 -9.04 -15.27
N LEU A 121 10.11 -9.79 -14.25
CA LEU A 121 10.18 -9.24 -12.89
C LEU A 121 11.48 -8.43 -12.72
N LYS A 122 11.38 -7.22 -12.17
CA LYS A 122 12.57 -6.42 -11.81
C LYS A 122 13.26 -7.05 -10.59
N LYS A 123 14.59 -7.18 -10.66
CA LYS A 123 15.41 -7.62 -9.52
C LYS A 123 15.66 -6.49 -8.51
N ASN A 124 15.64 -5.24 -8.97
CA ASN A 124 15.93 -4.03 -8.19
C ASN A 124 14.89 -2.95 -8.54
N SER A 125 14.40 -2.22 -7.54
CA SER A 125 13.53 -1.04 -7.75
C SER A 125 14.26 0.24 -7.37
N VAL A 126 13.99 1.31 -8.12
CA VAL A 126 14.46 2.68 -7.79
C VAL A 126 13.82 3.15 -6.48
N LEU A 127 12.58 2.74 -6.22
CA LEU A 127 11.85 3.05 -4.99
C LEU A 127 12.57 2.49 -3.75
N ASP A 128 13.26 1.35 -3.87
CA ASP A 128 14.05 0.77 -2.78
C ASP A 128 15.08 1.78 -2.23
N GLY A 129 15.65 2.63 -3.10
CA GLY A 129 16.60 3.67 -2.72
C GLY A 129 15.96 4.82 -1.93
N VAL A 130 14.80 5.29 -2.37
CA VAL A 130 14.03 6.37 -1.73
C VAL A 130 13.52 5.90 -0.37
N PHE A 131 12.92 4.70 -0.31
CA PHE A 131 12.47 4.11 0.94
C PHE A 131 13.62 3.93 1.93
N ARG A 132 14.78 3.40 1.51
CA ARG A 132 15.97 3.30 2.38
C ARG A 132 16.44 4.65 2.91
N LEU A 133 16.33 5.72 2.13
CA LEU A 133 16.78 7.04 2.52
C LEU A 133 15.87 7.66 3.58
N VAL A 134 14.55 7.53 3.43
CA VAL A 134 13.59 8.09 4.40
C VAL A 134 13.56 7.27 5.70
N ARG A 135 13.83 5.96 5.63
CA ARG A 135 13.97 5.06 6.81
C ARG A 135 15.19 5.33 7.69
N LYS A 136 16.09 6.24 7.30
CA LYS A 136 17.15 6.74 8.19
C LYS A 136 16.60 7.64 9.31
N GLY A 137 15.38 8.14 9.19
CA GLY A 137 14.67 8.81 10.27
C GLY A 137 14.40 7.86 11.45
N LYS A 138 14.84 8.21 12.66
CA LYS A 138 14.58 7.40 13.86
C LYS A 138 13.13 7.60 14.30
N GLY A 139 12.24 6.65 14.02
CA GLY A 139 10.87 6.67 14.57
C GLY A 139 9.84 6.04 13.65
N ILE A 140 8.59 5.97 14.11
CA ILE A 140 7.47 5.40 13.35
C ILE A 140 6.86 6.40 12.36
N HIS A 141 6.90 7.71 12.66
CA HIS A 141 6.31 8.76 11.81
C HIS A 141 6.83 8.79 10.37
N PRO A 142 8.16 8.81 10.10
CA PRO A 142 8.65 8.83 8.71
C PRO A 142 8.34 7.53 7.97
N GLU A 143 8.28 6.39 8.66
CA GLU A 143 7.87 5.12 8.05
C GLU A 143 6.40 5.17 7.61
N VAL A 144 5.50 5.62 8.49
CA VAL A 144 4.06 5.72 8.20
C VAL A 144 3.77 6.78 7.12
N ALA A 145 4.41 7.95 7.19
CA ALA A 145 4.18 9.00 6.20
C ALA A 145 4.53 8.54 4.77
N VAL A 146 5.59 7.76 4.63
CA VAL A 146 6.02 7.21 3.36
C VAL A 146 5.07 6.12 2.86
N LEU A 147 4.57 5.26 3.75
CA LEU A 147 3.56 4.26 3.41
C LEU A 147 2.26 4.92 2.94
N VAL A 148 1.72 5.86 3.70
CA VAL A 148 0.50 6.58 3.32
C VAL A 148 0.67 7.34 2.00
N SER A 149 1.86 7.91 1.77
CA SER A 149 2.15 8.57 0.49
C SER A 149 2.18 7.57 -0.68
N ALA A 150 2.82 6.42 -0.49
CA ALA A 150 2.84 5.35 -1.48
C ALA A 150 1.42 4.85 -1.78
N GLU A 151 0.61 4.69 -0.73
CA GLU A 151 -0.78 4.22 -0.80
C GLU A 151 -1.67 5.16 -1.62
N ILE A 152 -1.62 6.47 -1.33
CA ILE A 152 -2.38 7.47 -2.09
C ILE A 152 -1.98 7.45 -3.57
N ILE A 153 -0.68 7.26 -3.86
CA ILE A 153 -0.20 7.15 -5.23
C ILE A 153 -0.68 5.83 -5.86
N ALA A 154 -0.68 4.71 -5.13
CA ALA A 154 -1.15 3.40 -5.59
C ALA A 154 -2.63 3.44 -5.99
N ILE A 155 -3.50 3.98 -5.14
CA ILE A 155 -4.93 4.15 -5.43
C ILE A 155 -5.14 4.93 -6.74
N CYS A 156 -4.45 6.07 -6.89
CA CYS A 156 -4.52 6.87 -8.11
C CYS A 156 -3.99 6.11 -9.33
N TYR A 157 -2.90 5.38 -9.14
CA TYR A 157 -2.21 4.63 -10.19
C TYR A 157 -3.04 3.45 -10.69
N TYR A 158 -3.61 2.62 -9.80
CA TYR A 158 -4.45 1.48 -10.18
C TYR A 158 -5.75 1.92 -10.85
N ALA A 159 -6.36 3.02 -10.39
CA ALA A 159 -7.50 3.62 -11.07
C ALA A 159 -7.13 4.08 -12.49
N ALA A 160 -5.97 4.73 -12.66
CA ALA A 160 -5.49 5.15 -13.97
C ALA A 160 -5.17 3.96 -14.88
N LEU A 161 -4.53 2.91 -14.36
CA LEU A 161 -4.21 1.68 -15.09
C LEU A 161 -5.46 0.97 -15.58
N ARG A 162 -6.45 0.76 -14.73
CA ARG A 162 -7.74 0.17 -15.13
C ARG A 162 -8.35 0.94 -16.30
N ASN A 163 -8.41 2.27 -16.17
CA ASN A 163 -9.03 3.12 -17.18
C ASN A 163 -8.25 3.13 -18.50
N ALA A 164 -6.92 3.08 -18.44
CA ALA A 164 -6.06 3.13 -19.62
C ALA A 164 -5.93 1.78 -20.35
N SER A 165 -5.95 0.66 -19.62
CA SER A 165 -5.76 -0.68 -20.18
C SER A 165 -7.07 -1.43 -20.42
N SER A 166 -8.21 -0.92 -19.94
CA SER A 166 -9.50 -1.64 -19.90
C SER A 166 -9.39 -3.04 -19.27
N SER A 167 -8.36 -3.27 -18.47
CA SER A 167 -8.06 -4.55 -17.84
C SER A 167 -8.95 -4.73 -16.59
N PRO A 168 -9.83 -5.75 -16.56
CA PRO A 168 -10.64 -6.04 -15.39
C PRO A 168 -9.82 -6.55 -14.21
N SER A 169 -8.60 -7.06 -14.44
CA SER A 169 -7.76 -7.60 -13.36
C SER A 169 -7.38 -6.58 -12.28
N PHE A 170 -7.38 -5.27 -12.59
CA PHE A 170 -7.11 -4.22 -11.60
C PHE A 170 -8.29 -3.90 -10.67
N GLU A 171 -9.49 -4.46 -10.90
CA GLU A 171 -10.64 -4.30 -10.00
C GLU A 171 -10.40 -4.88 -8.60
N ILE A 172 -9.48 -5.85 -8.48
CA ILE A 172 -9.08 -6.44 -7.21
C ILE A 172 -8.53 -5.39 -6.23
N TYR A 173 -7.62 -4.53 -6.70
CA TYR A 173 -7.00 -3.45 -5.93
C TYR A 173 -8.02 -2.37 -5.53
N LEU A 174 -8.93 -2.03 -6.45
CA LEU A 174 -9.93 -1.01 -6.17
C LEU A 174 -10.98 -1.47 -5.15
N ARG A 175 -11.17 -2.80 -4.97
CA ARG A 175 -12.07 -3.34 -3.94
C ARG A 175 -11.42 -3.40 -2.56
N GLU A 176 -10.12 -3.64 -2.49
CA GLU A 176 -9.36 -3.68 -1.23
C GLU A 176 -9.25 -2.27 -0.62
N ASP A 177 -9.02 -1.23 -1.44
CA ASP A 177 -8.81 0.15 -0.96
C ASP A 177 -10.11 0.94 -0.65
N SER A 178 -11.28 0.32 -0.83
CA SER A 178 -12.60 0.99 -0.69
C SER A 178 -13.23 0.91 0.72
N ALA A 179 -12.54 0.33 1.71
CA ALA A 179 -13.10 -0.03 3.01
C ALA A 179 -12.83 0.96 4.15
#